data_AF-A0A9W8Y5V8-F1
#
_entry.id   AF-A0A9W8Y5V8-F1
#
_cell.length_a   1.000
_cell.length_b   1.000
_cell.length_c   1.000
_cell.angle_alpha   90.00
_cell.angle_beta   90.00
_cell.angle_gamma   90.00
#
_symmetry.space_group_name_H-M   'P 1'
#
loop_
_entity.id
_entity.type
_entity.pdbx_description
1 polymer ?
#
loop_
_entity_poly.entity_id
_entity_poly.type
_entity_poly.pdbx_seq_one_letter_code
_entity_poly.pdbx_strand_id
1 'polypeptide(L)'
;MLRFLNRLLGRNQNTLPPFDFARNRFLAKKKWPPNLRELTEKQQFRFERKFKRRHKLKAVRPQWDKWVKIVQWSMISFIAVYGVLFHDFRKDPMNPKPGEQPFEGLRRRMWGLLGNFYTHTESTTRVERGARRLEHSADDQSPKARS
;
A
#
# COMPACT_ATOMS: atom_id res chain seq x y z
N MET A 1 -14.55 6.17 -2.97
CA MET A 1 -13.18 5.76 -2.57
C MET A 1 -12.06 6.62 -3.17
N LEU A 2 -12.10 6.98 -4.45
CA LEU A 2 -11.04 7.78 -5.13
C LEU A 2 -10.76 9.17 -4.49
N ARG A 3 -11.76 9.82 -3.87
CA ARG A 3 -11.57 11.09 -3.14
C ARG A 3 -10.70 10.97 -1.89
N PHE A 4 -10.68 9.80 -1.25
CA PHE A 4 -9.90 9.56 -0.02
C PHE A 4 -8.42 9.34 -0.35
N LEU A 5 -8.14 8.63 -1.46
CA LEU A 5 -6.80 8.44 -2.02
C LEU A 5 -6.16 9.76 -2.44
N ASN A 6 -6.91 10.62 -3.13
CA ASN A 6 -6.43 11.96 -3.53
C ASN A 6 -6.16 12.87 -2.32
N ARG A 7 -6.83 12.65 -1.18
CA ARG A 7 -6.58 13.41 0.06
C ARG A 7 -5.35 12.92 0.84
N LEU A 8 -4.95 11.66 0.64
CA LEU A 8 -3.75 11.07 1.25
C LEU A 8 -2.48 11.34 0.43
N LEU A 9 -2.59 11.39 -0.90
CA LEU A 9 -1.47 11.57 -1.83
C LEU A 9 -1.31 13.03 -2.32
N GLY A 10 -2.39 13.82 -2.31
CA GLY A 10 -2.44 15.15 -2.89
C GLY A 10 -1.93 16.23 -1.94
N ARG A 11 -0.61 16.46 -1.94
CA ARG A 11 -0.06 17.74 -1.50
C ARG A 11 -0.43 18.76 -2.58
N ASN A 12 -1.40 19.64 -2.28
CA ASN A 12 -1.74 20.77 -3.14
C ASN A 12 -0.46 21.57 -3.40
N GLN A 13 0.06 21.51 -4.63
CA GLN A 13 1.19 22.35 -5.02
C GLN A 13 0.66 23.78 -5.09
N ASN A 14 1.31 24.71 -4.39
CA ASN A 14 0.92 26.12 -4.46
C ASN A 14 0.90 26.56 -5.93
N THR A 15 -0.29 26.87 -6.45
CA THR A 15 -0.52 27.35 -7.83
C THR A 15 -0.14 28.81 -8.02
N LEU A 16 0.54 29.40 -7.03
CA LEU A 16 0.96 30.79 -7.07
C LEU A 16 2.15 30.92 -8.04
N PRO A 17 2.15 31.96 -8.88
CA PRO A 17 3.33 32.27 -9.70
C PRO A 17 4.55 32.49 -8.79
N PRO A 18 5.78 32.26 -9.29
CA PRO A 18 7.00 32.50 -8.52
C PRO A 18 6.99 33.94 -7.98
N PHE A 19 7.32 34.09 -6.70
CA PHE A 19 7.24 35.37 -6.02
C PHE A 19 8.25 36.35 -6.62
N ASP A 20 7.75 37.42 -7.25
CA ASP A 20 8.57 38.49 -7.80
C ASP A 20 8.89 39.53 -6.71
N PHE A 21 10.17 39.58 -6.32
CA PHE A 21 10.66 40.51 -5.31
C PHE A 21 10.61 41.98 -5.77
N ALA A 22 10.67 42.26 -7.08
CA ALA A 22 10.68 43.62 -7.61
C ALA A 22 9.29 44.27 -7.57
N ARG A 23 8.23 43.47 -7.68
CA ARG A 23 6.83 43.92 -7.66
C ARG A 23 6.25 44.07 -6.24
N ASN A 24 7.01 43.72 -5.19
CA ASN A 24 6.51 43.75 -3.81
C ASN A 24 6.36 45.18 -3.29
N ARG A 25 5.13 45.56 -2.90
CA ARG A 25 4.80 46.87 -2.28
C ARG A 25 5.60 47.15 -1.01
N PHE A 26 6.03 46.11 -0.30
CA PHE A 26 6.83 46.23 0.91
C PHE A 26 8.25 45.73 0.65
N LEU A 27 9.14 46.67 0.33
CA LEU A 27 10.55 46.38 0.07
C LEU A 27 11.26 45.93 1.36
N ALA A 28 12.11 44.91 1.24
CA ALA A 28 12.93 44.44 2.35
C ALA A 28 14.00 45.50 2.67
N LYS A 29 13.96 46.08 3.88
CA LYS A 29 14.94 47.08 4.35
C LYS A 29 16.37 46.55 4.44
N LYS A 30 16.53 45.23 4.60
CA LYS A 30 17.82 44.55 4.67
C LYS A 30 17.83 43.40 3.66
N LYS A 31 18.88 43.34 2.84
CA LYS A 31 19.09 42.23 1.91
C LYS A 31 19.35 40.95 2.72
N TRP A 32 18.51 39.95 2.49
CA TRP A 32 18.77 38.59 2.94
C TRP A 32 19.42 37.83 1.78
N PRO A 33 20.38 36.90 2.01
CA PRO A 33 21.01 36.51 3.26
C PRO A 33 22.08 37.53 3.72
N PRO A 34 22.36 37.61 5.04
CA PRO A 34 23.49 38.40 5.53
C PRO A 34 24.82 37.78 5.06
N ASN A 35 25.83 38.62 4.81
CA ASN A 35 27.18 38.17 4.48
C ASN A 35 27.80 37.45 5.70
N LEU A 36 27.81 36.11 5.68
CA LEU A 36 28.27 35.31 6.82
C LEU A 36 29.73 35.58 7.21
N ARG A 37 30.56 36.04 6.28
CA ARG A 37 31.98 36.37 6.49
C ARG A 37 32.21 37.64 7.30
N GLU A 38 31.24 38.55 7.34
CA GLU A 38 31.33 39.82 8.07
C GLU A 38 30.83 39.70 9.51
N LEU A 39 30.24 38.57 9.90
CA LEU A 39 29.68 38.35 11.23
C LEU A 39 30.75 37.86 12.21
N THR A 40 30.63 38.25 13.48
CA THR A 40 31.45 37.68 14.57
C THR A 40 31.23 36.18 14.68
N GLU A 41 32.26 35.41 15.02
CA GLU A 41 32.23 33.93 15.15
C GLU A 41 31.08 33.44 16.06
N LYS A 42 30.83 34.13 17.18
CA LYS A 42 29.70 33.82 18.08
C LYS A 42 28.35 33.92 17.39
N GLN A 43 28.19 34.87 16.47
CA GLN A 43 26.97 35.02 15.68
C GLN A 43 26.90 33.97 14.58
N GLN A 44 28.01 33.70 13.88
CA GLN A 44 28.10 32.63 12.88
C GLN A 44 27.68 31.27 13.47
N PHE A 45 28.22 30.90 14.64
CA PHE A 45 27.86 29.66 15.33
C PHE A 45 26.36 29.57 15.67
N ARG A 46 25.74 30.69 16.07
CA ARG A 46 24.29 30.74 16.32
C ARG A 46 23.48 30.50 15.04
N PHE A 47 23.91 31.07 13.91
CA PHE A 47 23.28 30.87 12.61
C PHE A 47 23.43 29.43 12.14
N GLU A 48 24.63 28.85 12.23
CA GLU A 48 24.87 27.44 11.89
C GLU A 48 24.00 26.51 12.72
N ARG A 49 23.95 26.70 14.04
CA ARG A 49 23.12 25.88 14.93
C ARG A 49 21.65 25.97 14.55
N LYS A 50 21.15 27.17 14.24
CA LYS A 50 19.77 27.39 13.79
C LYS A 50 19.52 26.75 12.42
N PHE A 51 20.47 26.86 11.49
CA PHE A 51 20.39 26.27 10.16
C PHE A 51 20.35 24.74 10.23
N LYS A 52 21.29 24.10 10.94
CA LYS A 52 21.32 22.64 11.14
C LYS A 52 20.02 22.11 11.74
N ARG A 53 19.47 22.79 12.75
CA ARG A 53 18.16 22.44 13.35
C ARG A 53 17.02 22.51 12.32
N ARG A 54 16.93 23.60 11.57
CA ARG A 54 15.89 23.77 10.54
C ARG A 54 16.05 22.77 9.39
N HIS A 55 17.28 22.48 8.99
CA HIS A 55 17.58 21.49 7.96
C HIS A 55 17.16 20.09 8.42
N LYS A 56 17.47 19.71 9.68
CA LYS A 56 17.01 18.45 10.27
C LYS A 56 15.48 18.35 10.24
N LEU A 57 14.76 19.40 10.65
CA LEU A 57 13.29 19.43 10.61
C LEU A 57 12.72 19.31 9.19
N LYS A 58 13.35 19.97 8.20
CA LYS A 58 12.95 19.88 6.79
C LYS A 58 13.30 18.53 6.16
N ALA A 59 14.33 17.86 6.66
CA ALA A 59 14.75 16.55 6.21
C ALA A 59 13.83 15.43 6.71
N VAL A 60 13.07 15.64 7.80
CA VAL A 60 12.06 14.68 8.25
C VAL A 60 10.98 14.53 7.17
N ARG A 61 10.91 13.34 6.55
CA ARG A 61 9.93 12.98 5.52
C ARG A 61 8.97 11.92 6.07
N PRO A 62 7.96 12.31 6.87
CA PRO A 62 7.13 11.35 7.60
C PRO A 62 6.31 10.42 6.70
N GLN A 63 6.01 10.84 5.47
CA GLN A 63 5.31 9.98 4.50
C GLN A 63 6.24 8.93 3.91
N TRP A 64 7.48 9.30 3.59
CA TRP A 64 8.48 8.34 3.12
C TRP A 64 8.73 7.25 4.16
N ASP A 65 8.90 7.64 5.43
CA ASP A 65 9.10 6.69 6.53
C ASP A 65 7.90 5.74 6.70
N LYS A 66 6.67 6.23 6.50
CA LYS A 66 5.46 5.39 6.52
C LYS A 66 5.46 4.36 5.39
N TRP A 67 5.75 4.78 4.16
CA TRP A 67 5.80 3.89 3.00
C TRP A 67 6.90 2.83 3.15
N VAL A 68 8.09 3.22 3.58
CA VAL A 68 9.19 2.27 3.83
C VAL A 68 8.79 1.24 4.89
N LYS A 69 8.13 1.66 5.98
CA LYS A 69 7.63 0.71 6.99
C LYS A 69 6.59 -0.24 6.43
N ILE A 70 5.64 0.26 5.62
CA ILE A 70 4.63 -0.60 4.96
C ILE A 70 5.32 -1.64 4.06
N VAL A 71 6.31 -1.22 3.26
CA VAL A 71 7.08 -2.11 2.38
C VAL A 71 7.88 -3.14 3.20
N GLN A 72 8.51 -2.72 4.30
CA GLN A 72 9.23 -3.63 5.20
C GLN A 72 8.31 -4.71 5.77
N TRP A 73 7.17 -4.32 6.34
CA TRP A 73 6.17 -5.27 6.87
C TRP A 73 5.59 -6.15 5.77
N SER A 74 5.31 -5.59 4.59
CA SER A 74 4.87 -6.35 3.42
C SER A 74 5.88 -7.42 3.02
N MET A 75 7.16 -7.10 3.00
CA MET A 75 8.22 -8.05 2.63
C MET A 75 8.38 -9.14 3.69
N ILE A 76 8.35 -8.78 4.98
CA ILE A 76 8.37 -9.76 6.08
C ILE A 76 7.16 -10.70 5.98
N SER A 77 5.96 -10.16 5.82
CA SER A 77 4.73 -10.95 5.67
C SER A 77 4.78 -11.83 4.43
N PHE A 78 5.28 -11.33 3.31
CA PHE A 78 5.42 -12.09 2.08
C PHE A 78 6.35 -13.30 2.26
N ILE A 79 7.53 -13.10 2.85
CA ILE A 79 8.48 -14.18 3.14
C ILE A 79 7.87 -15.19 4.12
N ALA A 80 7.17 -14.71 5.16
CA ALA A 80 6.51 -15.59 6.13
C ALA A 80 5.42 -16.45 5.48
N VAL A 81 4.56 -15.85 4.64
CA VAL A 81 3.51 -16.58 3.91
C VAL A 81 4.13 -17.57 2.93
N TYR A 82 5.16 -17.17 2.18
CA TYR A 82 5.86 -18.06 1.27
C TYR A 82 6.49 -19.25 2.01
N GLY A 83 7.22 -18.99 3.11
CA GLY A 83 7.82 -20.01 3.95
C GLY A 83 6.76 -20.98 4.49
N VAL A 84 5.73 -20.45 5.13
CA VAL A 84 4.71 -21.28 5.77
C VAL A 84 3.85 -22.02 4.78
N LEU A 85 3.48 -21.46 3.62
CA LEU A 85 2.49 -22.06 2.73
C LEU A 85 3.07 -22.77 1.50
N PHE A 86 4.18 -22.29 0.95
CA PHE A 86 4.67 -22.70 -0.37
C PHE A 86 6.07 -23.32 -0.35
N HIS A 87 6.88 -23.00 0.66
CA HIS A 87 8.26 -23.50 0.72
C HIS A 87 8.32 -24.99 1.06
N ASP A 88 9.03 -25.76 0.23
CA ASP A 88 9.20 -27.20 0.41
C ASP A 88 10.46 -27.52 1.22
N PHE A 89 10.30 -27.53 2.53
CA PHE A 89 11.35 -27.87 3.50
C PHE A 89 11.84 -29.33 3.44
N ARG A 90 11.22 -30.20 2.63
CA ARG A 90 11.65 -31.61 2.52
C ARG A 90 12.98 -31.76 1.78
N LYS A 91 13.29 -30.79 0.90
CA LYS A 91 14.50 -30.74 0.07
C LYS A 91 15.58 -29.82 0.64
N ASP A 92 15.33 -29.22 1.80
CA ASP A 92 16.24 -28.27 2.43
C ASP A 92 17.36 -29.02 3.18
N PRO A 93 18.66 -28.80 2.85
CA PRO A 93 19.78 -29.40 3.56
C PRO A 93 19.89 -28.96 5.04
N MET A 94 19.21 -27.88 5.44
CA MET A 94 19.24 -27.35 6.82
C MET A 94 18.09 -27.89 7.71
N ASN A 95 17.26 -28.81 7.20
CA ASN A 95 16.15 -29.36 7.96
C ASN A 95 16.66 -30.41 8.99
N PRO A 96 16.40 -30.24 10.31
CA PRO A 96 16.83 -31.19 11.33
C PRO A 96 16.15 -32.56 11.23
N LYS A 97 15.03 -32.67 10.50
CA LYS A 97 14.33 -33.94 10.23
C LYS A 97 14.16 -34.11 8.71
N PRO A 98 15.11 -34.78 8.04
CA PRO A 98 15.06 -34.93 6.59
C PRO A 98 13.79 -35.68 6.15
N GLY A 99 13.04 -35.08 5.21
CA GLY A 99 11.84 -35.68 4.61
C GLY A 99 10.49 -35.27 5.22
N GLU A 100 10.47 -34.68 6.43
CA GLU A 100 9.26 -34.13 7.05
C GLU A 100 9.02 -32.69 6.57
N GLN A 101 7.74 -32.36 6.29
CA GLN A 101 7.34 -31.04 5.84
C GLN A 101 6.71 -30.25 7.00
N PRO A 102 7.46 -29.36 7.68
CA PRO A 102 6.88 -28.49 8.71
C PRO A 102 5.71 -27.67 8.13
N PHE A 103 4.67 -27.49 8.96
CA PHE A 103 3.42 -26.77 8.65
C PHE A 103 2.45 -27.46 7.68
N GLU A 104 2.63 -28.74 7.34
CA GLU A 104 1.70 -29.47 6.45
C GLU A 104 0.25 -29.45 6.98
N GLY A 105 0.04 -29.65 8.28
CA GLY A 105 -1.29 -29.55 8.90
C GLY A 105 -1.92 -28.16 8.82
N LEU A 106 -1.10 -27.11 8.96
CA LEU A 106 -1.57 -25.73 8.83
C LEU A 106 -1.97 -25.40 7.39
N ARG A 107 -1.16 -25.84 6.40
CA ARG A 107 -1.47 -25.71 4.97
C ARG A 107 -2.79 -26.40 4.63
N ARG A 108 -2.96 -27.66 5.02
CA ARG A 108 -4.19 -28.43 4.77
C ARG A 108 -5.42 -27.74 5.38
N ARG A 109 -5.32 -27.23 6.62
CA ARG A 109 -6.40 -26.47 7.26
C ARG A 109 -6.73 -25.18 6.51
N MET A 110 -5.71 -24.42 6.10
CA MET A 110 -5.89 -23.16 5.37
C MET A 110 -6.55 -23.39 4.01
N TRP A 111 -6.07 -24.37 3.24
CA TRP A 111 -6.64 -24.71 1.94
C TRP A 111 -8.04 -25.34 2.06
N GLY A 112 -8.33 -26.08 3.14
CA GLY A 112 -9.68 -26.55 3.44
C GLY A 112 -10.65 -25.41 3.74
N LEU A 113 -10.23 -24.42 4.54
CA LEU A 113 -11.04 -23.24 4.82
C LEU A 113 -11.25 -22.38 3.55
N LEU A 114 -10.17 -22.08 2.83
CA LEU A 114 -10.24 -21.33 1.56
C LEU A 114 -11.10 -22.04 0.52
N GLY A 115 -10.95 -23.36 0.39
CA GLY A 115 -11.76 -24.18 -0.51
C GLY A 115 -13.25 -24.06 -0.17
N ASN A 116 -13.62 -24.17 1.11
CA ASN A 116 -15.01 -24.03 1.53
C ASN A 116 -15.55 -22.62 1.23
N PHE A 117 -14.80 -21.56 1.57
CA PHE A 117 -15.22 -20.18 1.31
C PHE A 117 -15.42 -19.86 -0.19
N TYR A 118 -14.58 -20.38 -1.09
CA TYR A 118 -14.73 -20.15 -2.53
C TYR A 118 -15.82 -21.03 -3.17
N THR A 119 -15.90 -22.31 -2.80
CA THR A 119 -16.85 -23.26 -3.43
C THR A 119 -18.32 -23.01 -3.10
N HIS A 120 -18.65 -22.38 -1.96
CA HIS A 120 -20.03 -21.97 -1.65
C HIS A 120 -20.62 -20.93 -2.63
N THR A 121 -19.76 -20.16 -3.30
CA THR A 121 -20.21 -19.17 -4.31
C THR A 121 -20.45 -19.80 -5.68
N GLU A 122 -19.79 -20.92 -6.00
CA GLU A 122 -20.00 -21.62 -7.27
C GLU A 122 -21.20 -22.57 -7.24
N SER A 123 -21.45 -23.26 -6.13
CA SER A 123 -22.57 -24.21 -6.02
C SER A 123 -23.93 -23.52 -6.12
N THR A 124 -24.11 -22.39 -5.43
CA THR A 124 -25.31 -21.54 -5.52
C THR A 124 -25.54 -21.03 -6.95
N THR A 125 -24.50 -20.47 -7.57
CA THR A 125 -24.60 -19.94 -8.94
C THR A 125 -24.82 -21.02 -10.01
N ARG A 126 -24.25 -22.23 -9.83
CA ARG A 126 -24.43 -23.37 -10.74
C ARG A 126 -25.80 -24.04 -10.56
N VAL A 127 -26.31 -24.12 -9.34
CA VAL A 127 -27.67 -24.61 -9.05
C VAL A 127 -28.72 -23.67 -9.62
N GLU A 128 -28.57 -22.35 -9.46
CA GLU A 128 -29.49 -21.37 -10.06
C GLU A 128 -29.42 -21.30 -11.60
N ARG A 129 -28.24 -21.48 -12.20
CA ARG A 129 -28.12 -21.58 -13.67
C ARG A 129 -28.66 -22.90 -14.21
N GLY A 130 -28.48 -24.00 -13.47
CA GLY A 130 -29.04 -25.31 -13.81
C GLY A 130 -30.56 -25.33 -13.72
N ALA A 131 -31.13 -24.73 -12.68
CA ALA A 131 -32.58 -24.62 -12.49
C ALA A 131 -33.24 -23.79 -13.60
N ARG A 132 -32.67 -22.63 -13.95
CA ARG A 132 -33.16 -21.80 -15.09
C ARG A 132 -33.11 -22.52 -16.44
N ARG A 133 -32.14 -23.41 -16.63
CA ARG A 133 -32.04 -24.22 -17.86
C ARG A 133 -33.14 -25.27 -17.94
N LEU A 134 -33.55 -25.84 -16.81
CA LEU A 134 -34.61 -26.85 -16.73
C LEU A 134 -36.01 -26.24 -16.89
N GLU A 135 -36.25 -25.07 -16.30
CA GLU A 135 -37.50 -24.33 -16.50
C GLU A 135 -37.69 -23.91 -17.97
N HIS A 136 -36.65 -23.38 -18.61
CA HIS A 136 -36.72 -23.00 -20.03
C HIS A 136 -37.01 -24.17 -20.97
N SER A 137 -36.51 -25.38 -20.67
CA SER A 137 -36.84 -26.60 -21.42
C SER A 137 -38.24 -27.18 -21.12
N ALA A 138 -38.83 -26.82 -19.97
CA ALA A 138 -40.18 -27.25 -19.60
C ALA A 138 -41.26 -26.40 -20.27
N ASP A 139 -41.01 -25.09 -20.44
CA ASP A 139 -41.94 -24.18 -21.14
C ASP A 139 -42.06 -24.48 -22.65
N ASP A 140 -41.00 -25.01 -23.28
CA ASP A 140 -40.97 -25.35 -24.71
C ASP A 140 -41.77 -26.64 -25.04
N GLN A 141 -42.19 -27.42 -24.03
CA GLN A 141 -42.96 -28.66 -24.20
C GLN A 141 -44.47 -28.49 -24.01
N SER A 142 -44.98 -27.28 -23.72
CA SER A 142 -46.43 -27.07 -23.58
C SER A 142 -47.12 -27.06 -24.96
N PRO A 143 -48.00 -28.02 -25.29
CA PRO A 143 -48.63 -28.07 -26.60
C PRO A 143 -49.58 -26.89 -26.78
N LYS A 144 -49.30 -26.06 -27.80
CA LYS A 144 -50.22 -25.03 -28.31
C LYS A 144 -51.57 -25.67 -28.67
N ALA A 145 -52.53 -25.57 -27.75
CA ALA A 145 -53.94 -25.79 -28.06
C ALA A 145 -54.35 -24.77 -29.13
N ARG A 146 -54.60 -25.28 -30.34
CA ARG A 146 -55.06 -24.50 -31.49
C ARG A 146 -56.46 -25.02 -31.85
N SER A 147 -57.41 -24.08 -31.75
CA SER A 147 -58.74 -23.97 -32.39
C SER A 147 -59.55 -25.24 -32.66
#